data_AF-A0A1V9U8Q5-F1
#
_entry.id   AF-A0A1V9U8Q5-F1
#
_cell.length_a   1.000
_cell.length_b   1.000
_cell.length_c   1.000
_cell.angle_alpha   90.00
_cell.angle_beta   90.00
_cell.angle_gamma   90.00
#
_symmetry.space_group_name_H-M   'P 1'
#
loop_
_entity.id
_entity.type
_entity.pdbx_description
1 polymer ?
#
loop_
_entity_poly.entity_id
_entity_poly.type
_entity_poly.pdbx_seq_one_letter_code
_entity_poly.pdbx_strand_id
1 'polypeptide(L)'
;MADLAFRNQGITFTVYKDASGVERIFPFDLVPRIVPAKEWELIERGLEQRIVALNAFCRDVYHDQHILREKVIPAEMIYSAKMFRREMIN
;
A
#
# COMPACT_ATOMS: atom_id res chain seq x y z
N MET A 1 16.75 0.78 27.43
CA MET A 1 15.99 -0.47 27.63
C MET A 1 15.19 -0.82 26.38
N ALA A 2 14.30 0.06 25.89
CA ALA A 2 13.54 -0.18 24.65
C ALA A 2 14.43 -0.30 23.38
N ASP A 3 15.36 0.65 23.15
CA ASP A 3 16.23 0.65 21.96
C ASP A 3 17.07 -0.62 21.76
N LEU A 4 17.51 -1.25 22.86
CA LEU A 4 18.33 -2.47 22.79
C LEU A 4 17.49 -3.70 22.38
N ALA A 5 16.22 -3.75 22.79
CA ALA A 5 15.30 -4.81 22.42
C ALA A 5 14.93 -4.78 20.93
N PHE A 6 14.79 -3.58 20.35
CA PHE A 6 14.43 -3.39 18.93
C PHE A 6 15.60 -3.63 17.97
N ARG A 7 16.84 -3.28 18.35
CA ARG A 7 18.05 -3.66 17.61
C ARG A 7 18.18 -5.19 17.50
N ASN A 8 17.83 -5.92 18.56
CA ASN A 8 17.92 -7.38 18.60
C ASN A 8 16.79 -8.09 17.83
N GLN A 9 15.72 -7.40 17.44
CA GLN A 9 14.61 -7.94 16.65
C GLN A 9 14.69 -7.63 15.14
N GLY A 10 15.74 -6.93 14.69
CA GLY A 10 15.96 -6.64 13.26
C GLY A 10 15.03 -5.58 12.66
N ILE A 11 14.44 -4.71 13.49
CA ILE A 11 13.58 -3.60 13.02
C ILE A 11 14.48 -2.40 12.68
N THR A 12 15.35 -2.57 11.68
CA THR A 12 16.25 -1.53 11.17
C THR A 12 15.94 -1.29 9.69
N PHE A 13 16.09 -0.05 9.22
CA PHE A 13 16.06 0.24 7.78
C PHE A 13 17.35 0.95 7.36
N THR A 14 17.87 0.58 6.19
CA THR A 14 19.05 1.22 5.62
C THR A 14 18.66 2.58 5.05
N VAL A 15 19.23 3.65 5.60
CA VAL A 15 19.06 5.00 5.05
C VAL A 15 20.04 5.18 3.89
N TYR A 16 19.60 4.95 2.65
CA TYR A 16 20.39 5.17 1.42
C TYR A 16 20.59 6.66 1.06
N LYS A 17 20.77 7.53 2.06
CA LYS A 17 20.96 8.97 1.82
C LYS A 17 22.36 9.48 2.17
N ASP A 18 23.19 8.63 2.75
CA ASP A 18 24.57 8.99 3.06
C ASP A 18 25.45 7.76 2.86
N ALA A 19 26.64 7.93 2.28
CA ALA A 19 27.55 6.85 1.88
C ALA A 19 28.13 6.04 3.08
N SER A 20 27.63 6.30 4.28
CA SER A 20 28.11 5.81 5.57
C SER A 20 27.28 4.66 6.15
N GLY A 21 26.20 4.21 5.49
CA GLY A 21 25.49 2.98 5.87
C GLY A 21 24.96 2.97 7.32
N VAL A 22 24.60 4.14 7.85
CA VAL A 22 24.16 4.25 9.25
C VAL A 22 22.74 3.70 9.39
N GLU A 23 22.62 2.54 10.04
CA GLU A 23 21.33 1.96 10.43
C GLU A 23 20.59 2.90 11.38
N ARG A 24 19.35 3.26 11.04
CA ARG A 24 18.44 3.96 11.94
C ARG A 24 17.30 3.03 12.37
N ILE A 25 16.90 3.20 13.62
CA ILE A 25 15.73 2.54 14.19
C ILE A 25 14.48 3.17 13.56
N PHE A 26 13.48 2.35 13.22
CA PHE A 26 12.17 2.87 12.82
C PHE A 26 11.60 3.77 13.92
N PRO A 27 11.05 4.95 13.60
CA PRO A 27 10.30 5.70 14.58
C PRO A 27 9.09 4.86 15.01
N PHE A 28 8.95 4.61 16.31
CA PHE A 28 7.88 3.81 16.88
C PHE A 28 7.28 4.54 18.08
N ASP A 29 6.01 4.29 18.34
CA ASP A 29 5.32 4.76 19.54
C ASP A 29 5.33 3.62 20.58
N LEU A 30 5.62 3.96 21.83
CA LEU A 30 5.58 3.01 22.95
C LEU A 30 4.15 2.69 23.38
N VAL A 31 3.21 3.58 23.08
CA VAL A 31 1.81 3.48 23.49
C VAL A 31 0.98 3.01 22.28
N PRO A 32 0.39 1.81 22.34
CA PRO A 32 -0.44 1.33 21.24
C PRO A 32 -1.74 2.13 21.15
N ARG A 33 -2.20 2.37 19.93
CA ARG A 33 -3.56 2.89 19.70
C ARG A 33 -4.55 1.73 19.82
N ILE A 34 -5.38 1.76 20.86
CA ILE A 34 -6.44 0.78 21.08
C ILE A 34 -7.55 1.01 20.05
N VAL A 35 -7.95 -0.05 19.34
CA VAL A 35 -9.12 -0.07 18.45
C VAL A 35 -10.11 -1.10 18.98
N PRO A 36 -11.35 -0.70 19.33
CA PRO A 36 -12.37 -1.64 19.79
C PRO A 36 -12.72 -2.71 18.75
N ALA A 37 -13.00 -3.94 19.19
CA ALA A 37 -13.30 -5.06 18.30
C ALA A 37 -14.42 -4.74 17.28
N LYS A 38 -15.51 -4.12 17.73
CA LYS A 38 -16.63 -3.73 16.86
C LYS A 38 -16.24 -2.69 15.79
N GLU A 39 -15.30 -1.80 16.10
CA GLU A 39 -14.75 -0.86 15.12
C GLU A 39 -13.85 -1.61 14.12
N TRP A 40 -12.99 -2.50 14.64
CA TRP A 40 -12.10 -3.30 13.81
C TRP A 40 -12.83 -4.19 12.82
N GLU A 41 -13.92 -4.85 13.21
CA GLU A 41 -14.73 -5.69 12.33
C GLU A 41 -15.24 -4.95 11.08
N LEU A 42 -15.63 -3.69 11.23
CA LEU A 42 -16.07 -2.86 10.10
C LEU A 42 -14.89 -2.47 9.21
N ILE A 43 -13.77 -2.09 9.83
CA ILE A 43 -12.55 -1.68 9.13
C ILE A 43 -11.99 -2.86 8.31
N GLU A 44 -11.80 -4.01 8.94
CA GLU A 44 -11.25 -5.21 8.33
C GLU A 44 -12.05 -5.63 7.09
N ARG A 45 -13.38 -5.78 7.25
CA ARG A 45 -14.27 -6.13 6.13
C ARG A 45 -14.22 -5.11 4.99
N GLY A 46 -14.15 -3.82 5.31
CA GLY A 46 -14.03 -2.75 4.32
C GLY A 46 -12.69 -2.78 3.58
N LEU A 47 -11.60 -3.07 4.30
CA LEU A 47 -10.26 -3.19 3.72
C LEU A 47 -10.17 -4.40 2.80
N GLU A 48 -10.64 -5.56 3.23
CA GLU A 48 -10.68 -6.77 2.40
C GLU A 48 -11.43 -6.53 1.10
N GLN A 49 -12.67 -6.00 1.20
CA GLN A 49 -13.50 -5.70 0.05
C GLN A 49 -12.81 -4.73 -0.92
N ARG A 50 -12.17 -3.68 -0.39
CA ARG A 50 -11.52 -2.65 -1.22
C ARG A 50 -10.24 -3.14 -1.86
N ILE A 51 -9.43 -3.93 -1.16
CA ILE A 51 -8.18 -4.50 -1.72
C ILE A 51 -8.51 -5.45 -2.87
N VAL A 52 -9.53 -6.29 -2.72
CA VAL A 52 -9.99 -7.18 -3.80
C VAL A 52 -10.42 -6.38 -5.02
N ALA A 53 -11.24 -5.34 -4.82
CA ALA A 53 -11.69 -4.49 -5.92
C ALA A 53 -10.54 -3.74 -6.61
N LEU A 54 -9.59 -3.20 -5.85
CA LEU A 54 -8.43 -2.50 -6.40
C LEU A 54 -7.51 -3.42 -7.19
N ASN A 55 -7.28 -4.65 -6.71
CA ASN A 55 -6.48 -5.64 -7.43
C ASN A 55 -7.15 -6.07 -8.74
N ALA A 56 -8.47 -6.33 -8.71
CA ALA A 56 -9.24 -6.64 -9.90
C ALA A 56 -9.24 -5.48 -10.91
N PHE A 57 -9.42 -4.24 -10.42
CA PHE A 57 -9.38 -3.03 -11.24
C PHE A 57 -8.01 -2.84 -11.91
N CYS A 58 -6.91 -2.91 -11.16
CA CYS A 58 -5.56 -2.79 -11.71
C CYS A 58 -5.30 -3.86 -12.77
N ARG A 59 -5.71 -5.11 -12.50
CA ARG A 59 -5.58 -6.20 -13.48
C ARG A 59 -6.38 -5.88 -14.74
N ASP A 60 -7.65 -5.52 -14.62
CA ASP A 60 -8.51 -5.23 -15.76
C ASP A 60 -7.97 -4.07 -16.60
N VAL A 61 -7.60 -2.96 -15.97
CA VAL A 61 -7.06 -1.77 -16.66
C VAL A 61 -5.80 -2.07 -17.49
N TYR A 62 -4.93 -2.97 -17.03
CA TYR A 62 -3.71 -3.33 -17.75
C TYR A 62 -3.85 -4.54 -18.69
N HIS A 63 -5.03 -5.16 -18.75
CA HIS A 63 -5.28 -6.35 -19.59
C HIS A 63 -6.59 -6.15 -20.37
N ASP A 64 -7.64 -6.87 -19.95
CA ASP A 64 -8.87 -6.97 -20.72
C ASP A 64 -9.63 -5.64 -20.80
N GLN A 65 -9.50 -4.69 -19.87
CA GLN A 65 -10.14 -3.37 -19.92
C GLN A 65 -11.67 -3.40 -20.05
N HIS A 66 -12.32 -4.39 -19.44
CA HIS A 66 -13.79 -4.48 -19.39
C HIS A 66 -14.42 -3.22 -18.82
N ILE A 67 -13.89 -2.70 -17.71
CA ILE A 67 -14.42 -1.52 -17.01
C ILE A 67 -14.40 -0.25 -17.88
N LEU A 68 -13.49 -0.19 -18.86
CA LEU A 68 -13.38 0.91 -19.82
C LEU A 68 -14.30 0.69 -21.02
N ARG A 69 -14.33 -0.55 -21.57
CA ARG A 69 -15.22 -0.91 -22.68
C ARG A 69 -16.69 -0.75 -22.33
N GLU A 70 -17.05 -1.10 -21.11
CA GLU A 70 -18.41 -0.96 -20.56
C GLU A 70 -18.71 0.47 -20.09
N LYS A 71 -17.73 1.38 -20.18
CA LYS A 71 -17.86 2.81 -19.83
C LYS A 71 -18.26 3.06 -18.37
N VAL A 72 -18.00 2.11 -17.48
CA VAL A 72 -18.12 2.31 -16.03
C VAL A 72 -17.12 3.36 -15.56
N ILE A 73 -15.91 3.35 -16.12
CA ILE A 73 -14.90 4.40 -15.95
C ILE A 73 -14.51 4.95 -17.33
N PRO A 74 -14.50 6.28 -17.53
CA PRO A 74 -14.03 6.88 -18.77
C PRO A 74 -12.56 6.55 -19.03
N ALA A 75 -12.25 6.06 -20.23
CA ALA A 75 -10.88 5.68 -20.61
C ALA A 75 -9.89 6.85 -20.50
N GLU A 76 -10.33 8.07 -20.79
CA GLU A 76 -9.52 9.28 -20.66
C GLU A 76 -9.02 9.50 -19.22
N MET A 77 -9.81 9.14 -18.21
CA MET A 77 -9.43 9.28 -16.79
C MET A 77 -8.24 8.38 -16.46
N ILE A 78 -8.17 7.20 -17.07
CA ILE A 78 -7.08 6.25 -16.87
C ILE A 78 -5.86 6.64 -17.70
N TYR A 79 -6.04 6.87 -19.00
CA TYR A 79 -4.91 7.09 -19.91
C TYR A 79 -4.23 8.45 -19.78
N SER A 80 -4.86 9.42 -19.11
CA SER A 80 -4.25 10.69 -18.74
C SER A 80 -3.63 10.69 -17.34
N ALA A 81 -3.85 9.65 -16.54
CA ALA A 81 -3.35 9.60 -15.18
C ALA A 81 -1.82 9.54 -15.15
N LYS A 82 -1.19 10.42 -14.37
CA LYS A 82 0.28 10.53 -14.22
C LYS A 82 0.96 9.20 -13.84
N MET A 83 0.26 8.35 -13.10
CA MET A 83 0.80 7.08 -12.57
C MET A 83 0.44 5.87 -13.44
N PHE A 84 -0.32 6.06 -14.52
CA PHE A 84 -0.59 4.99 -15.46
C PHE A 84 0.67 4.64 -16.25
N ARG A 85 1.01 3.36 -16.32
CA ARG A 85 2.23 2.85 -16.99
C ARG A 85 1.85 2.09 -18.24
N ARG A 86 1.97 2.74 -19.40
CA ARG A 86 1.64 2.13 -20.70
C ARG A 86 2.47 0.89 -20.99
N GLU A 87 3.66 0.83 -20.43
CA GLU A 87 4.61 -0.28 -20.51
C GLU A 87 4.10 -1.56 -19.83
N MET A 88 3.10 -1.44 -18.96
CA MET A 88 2.50 -2.57 -18.23
C MET A 88 1.26 -3.14 -18.93
N ILE A 89 0.86 -2.57 -20.07
CA ILE A 89 -0.25 -3.11 -20.88
C ILE A 89 0.28 -4.36 -21.59
N ASN A 90 -0.40 -5.49 -21.38
CA ASN A 90 -0.15 -6.76 -22.07
C ASN A 90 -1.14 -6.97 -23.21
#